data_AF-A0A847M5L0-F1
#
_entry.id   AF-A0A847M5L0-F1
#
_cell.length_a   1.000
_cell.length_b   1.000
_cell.length_c   1.000
_cell.angle_alpha   90.00
_cell.angle_beta   90.00
_cell.angle_gamma   90.00
#
_symmetry.space_group_name_H-M   'P 1'
#
loop_
_entity.id
_entity.type
_entity.pdbx_description
1 polymer ?
#
loop_
_entity_poly.entity_id
_entity_poly.type
_entity_poly.pdbx_seq_one_letter_code
_entity_poly.pdbx_strand_id
1 'polypeptide(L)' 'MKQQSEQEQLIAKASAYLKSHYGEDTVRMDVLDNRVEGGSGTLQVECTVSVGGSHSDWQKTFYFDDGRVVNMSYRFLR' A
#
# COMPACT_ATOMS: atom_id res chain seq x y z
N MET A 1 -15.45 -16.90 10.37
CA MET A 1 -14.32 -16.12 9.83
C MET A 1 -14.84 -14.75 9.42
N LYS A 2 -14.18 -13.66 9.81
CA LYS A 2 -14.52 -12.33 9.27
C LYS A 2 -14.04 -12.30 7.82
N GLN A 3 -14.94 -12.12 6.87
CA GLN A 3 -14.57 -11.82 5.49
C GLN A 3 -13.96 -10.42 5.50
N GLN A 4 -12.68 -10.30 5.12
CA GLN A 4 -12.08 -8.99 4.87
C GLN A 4 -12.64 -8.44 3.56
N SER A 5 -13.01 -7.16 3.57
CA SER A 5 -13.38 -6.43 2.35
C SER A 5 -12.25 -6.46 1.33
N GLU A 6 -12.58 -6.31 0.06
CA GLU A 6 -11.60 -6.27 -1.03
C GLU A 6 -10.53 -5.20 -0.78
N GLN A 7 -10.94 -4.01 -0.30
CA GLN A 7 -10.01 -2.94 0.03
C GLN A 7 -9.04 -3.32 1.17
N GLU A 8 -9.50 -4.01 2.21
CA GLU A 8 -8.60 -4.50 3.28
C GLU A 8 -7.57 -5.50 2.75
N GLN A 9 -7.95 -6.34 1.78
CA GLN A 9 -7.01 -7.26 1.14
C GLN A 9 -5.97 -6.52 0.29
N LEU A 10 -6.36 -5.46 -0.42
CA LEU A 10 -5.44 -4.62 -1.18
C LEU A 10 -4.47 -3.88 -0.25
N ILE A 11 -4.95 -3.32 0.86
CA ILE A 11 -4.12 -2.67 1.90
C ILE A 11 -3.11 -3.66 2.50
N ALA A 12 -3.54 -4.91 2.77
CA ALA A 12 -2.66 -5.95 3.28
C ALA A 12 -1.54 -6.29 2.28
N LYS A 13 -1.87 -6.41 0.99
CA LYS A 13 -0.89 -6.67 -0.09
C LYS A 13 0.08 -5.50 -0.28
N ALA A 14 -0.41 -4.27 -0.26
CA ALA A 14 0.43 -3.07 -0.31
C ALA A 14 1.40 -3.00 0.88
N SER A 15 0.91 -3.26 2.10
CA SER A 15 1.75 -3.28 3.30
C SER A 15 2.79 -4.39 3.28
N ALA A 16 2.41 -5.59 2.82
CA ALA A 16 3.35 -6.70 2.64
C ALA A 16 4.45 -6.36 1.63
N TYR A 17 4.09 -5.70 0.52
CA TYR A 17 5.05 -5.23 -0.48
C TYR A 17 6.03 -4.19 0.10
N LEU A 18 5.55 -3.21 0.88
CA LEU A 18 6.41 -2.23 1.56
C LEU A 18 7.43 -2.92 2.48
N LYS A 19 6.96 -3.91 3.27
CA LYS A 19 7.83 -4.64 4.18
C LYS A 19 8.89 -5.47 3.44
N SER A 20 8.50 -6.21 2.41
CA SER A 20 9.44 -7.12 1.71
C SER A 20 10.42 -6.40 0.80
N HIS A 21 10.01 -5.30 0.15
CA HIS A 21 10.86 -4.58 -0.81
C HIS A 21 11.66 -3.44 -0.20
N TYR A 22 11.13 -2.76 0.82
CA TYR A 22 11.75 -1.56 1.39
C TYR A 22 12.11 -1.70 2.88
N GLY A 23 11.71 -2.80 3.53
CA GLY A 23 11.86 -2.96 4.98
C GLY A 23 10.97 -2.01 5.79
N GLU A 24 10.01 -1.35 5.14
CA GLU A 24 9.09 -0.38 5.74
C GLU A 24 7.99 -1.09 6.52
N ASP A 25 7.80 -0.74 7.79
CA ASP A 25 6.63 -1.14 8.57
C ASP A 25 5.51 -0.12 8.38
N THR A 26 4.36 -0.56 7.86
CA THR A 26 3.17 0.29 7.72
C THR A 26 2.58 0.59 9.10
N VAL A 27 2.57 1.87 9.50
CA VAL A 27 1.94 2.33 10.74
C VAL A 27 0.49 2.77 10.50
N ARG A 28 0.28 3.52 9.40
CA ARG A 28 -1.03 3.98 8.95
C ARG A 28 -1.09 3.91 7.43
N MET A 29 -2.24 3.55 6.87
CA MET A 29 -2.49 3.60 5.43
C MET A 29 -3.94 3.98 5.19
N ASP A 30 -4.14 5.17 4.63
CA ASP A 30 -5.44 5.72 4.26
C ASP A 30 -5.56 5.70 2.74
N VAL A 31 -6.62 5.07 2.24
CA VAL A 31 -6.88 4.98 0.79
C VAL A 31 -7.43 6.31 0.28
N LEU A 32 -6.76 6.88 -0.72
CA LEU A 32 -7.18 8.11 -1.38
C LEU A 32 -8.01 7.83 -2.64
N ASP A 33 -7.60 6.83 -3.43
CA ASP A 33 -8.29 6.38 -4.64
C ASP A 33 -8.05 4.88 -4.86
N ASN A 34 -9.08 4.16 -5.30
CA ASN A 34 -9.00 2.73 -5.60
C ASN A 34 -9.62 2.46 -6.97
N ARG A 35 -8.77 2.07 -7.93
CA ARG A 35 -9.15 1.68 -9.29
C ARG A 35 -8.74 0.26 -9.61
N VAL A 36 -8.59 -0.59 -8.59
CA VAL A 36 -8.30 -2.01 -8.80
C VAL A 36 -9.61 -2.72 -9.10
N GLU A 37 -9.69 -3.31 -10.29
CA GLU A 37 -10.83 -4.10 -10.74
C GLU A 37 -10.33 -5.46 -11.23
N GLY A 38 -10.94 -6.55 -10.77
CA GLY A 38 -10.52 -7.90 -11.17
C GLY A 38 -9.06 -8.23 -10.80
N GLY A 39 -8.47 -7.52 -9.83
CA GLY A 39 -7.09 -7.70 -9.39
C GLY A 39 -6.05 -6.87 -10.15
N SER A 40 -6.43 -6.06 -11.12
CA SER A 40 -5.52 -5.17 -11.86
C SER A 40 -5.94 -3.71 -11.73
N GLY A 41 -4.98 -2.78 -11.71
CA GLY A 41 -5.26 -1.35 -11.61
C GLY A 41 -4.37 -0.66 -10.58
N THR A 42 -4.86 0.43 -9.98
CA THR A 42 -4.06 1.25 -9.06
C THR A 42 -4.75 1.48 -7.73
N LEU A 43 -3.97 1.39 -6.64
CA LEU A 43 -4.37 1.82 -5.32
C LEU A 43 -3.49 3.00 -4.89
N GLN A 44 -4.09 4.17 -4.71
CA GLN A 44 -3.40 5.36 -4.23
C GLN A 44 -3.69 5.55 -2.74
N VAL A 45 -2.65 5.75 -1.95
CA VAL A 45 -2.73 5.89 -0.50
C VAL A 45 -1.90 7.07 0.00
N GLU A 46 -2.31 7.59 1.15
CA GLU A 46 -1.42 8.29 2.08
C GLU A 46 -1.03 7.31 3.19
N CYS A 47 0.24 7.19 3.50
CA CYS A 47 0.71 6.26 4.52
C CYS A 47 1.84 6.82 5.38
N THR A 48 1.84 6.41 6.64
CA THR A 48 2.96 6.58 7.57
C THR A 48 3.71 5.25 7.65
N VAL A 49 5.01 5.27 7.39
CA VAL A 49 5.88 4.09 7.49
C VAL A 49 7.00 4.31 8.49
N SER A 50 7.47 3.22 9.09
CA SER A 50 8.62 3.21 10.00
C SER A 50 9.77 2.40 9.40
N VAL A 51 10.98 2.97 9.42
CA VAL A 51 12.23 2.29 9.05
C VAL A 51 13.25 2.56 10.15
N GLY A 52 13.73 1.49 10.81
CA GLY A 52 14.69 1.64 11.92
C GLY A 52 14.18 2.52 13.06
N GLY A 53 12.86 2.59 13.28
CA GLY A 53 12.21 3.42 14.30
C GLY A 53 11.95 4.87 13.88
N SER A 54 12.45 5.32 12.73
CA SER A 54 12.15 6.64 12.16
C SER A 54 10.87 6.58 11.34
N HIS A 55 9.96 7.52 11.57
CA HIS A 55 8.67 7.59 10.90
C HIS A 55 8.68 8.66 9.80
N SER A 56 7.97 8.41 8.71
CA SER A 56 7.79 9.37 7.61
C SER A 56 6.46 9.15 6.90
N ASP A 57 5.92 10.24 6.34
CA ASP A 57 4.66 10.24 5.63
C ASP A 57 4.87 10.34 4.12
N TRP A 58 4.12 9.53 3.39
CA TRP A 58 4.25 9.37 1.95
C TRP A 58 2.89 9.30 1.30
N GLN A 59 2.82 9.79 0.06
CA GLN A 59 1.79 9.39 -0.86
C GLN A 59 2.36 8.32 -1.78
N LYS A 60 1.71 7.16 -1.88
CA LYS A 60 2.17 6.05 -2.72
C LYS A 60 1.05 5.57 -3.64
N THR A 61 1.42 5.19 -4.86
CA THR A 61 0.51 4.56 -5.83
C THR A 61 1.03 3.17 -6.13
N PHE A 62 0.30 2.14 -5.71
CA PHE A 62 0.59 0.74 -5.99
C PHE A 62 -0.09 0.31 -7.28
N TYR A 63 0.66 -0.34 -8.16
CA TYR A 63 0.17 -0.88 -9.41
C TYR A 63 -0.03 -2.38 -9.22
N PHE A 64 -1.26 -2.83 -9.40
CA PHE A 64 -1.65 -4.22 -9.28
C PHE A 64 -1.79 -4.87 -10.66
N ASP A 65 -1.33 -6.11 -10.76
CA ASP A 65 -1.59 -7.02 -11.87
C ASP A 65 -1.78 -8.44 -11.32
N ASP A 66 -2.83 -9.14 -11.78
CA ASP A 66 -3.22 -10.48 -11.29
C ASP A 66 -3.26 -10.55 -9.74
N GLY A 67 -3.79 -9.50 -9.12
CA GLY A 67 -3.91 -9.37 -7.67
C GLY A 67 -2.58 -9.23 -6.93
N ARG A 68 -1.46 -8.98 -7.60
CA ARG A 68 -0.13 -8.74 -7.00
C ARG A 68 0.34 -7.32 -7.27
N VAL A 69 1.10 -6.74 -6.35
CA VAL A 69 1.78 -5.46 -6.60
C VAL A 69 2.97 -5.72 -7.52
N VAL A 70 2.96 -5.11 -8.70
CA VAL A 70 4.04 -5.22 -9.69
C VAL A 70 4.92 -3.99 -9.74
N ASN A 71 4.42 -2.84 -9.30
CA ASN A 71 5.17 -1.60 -9.26
C ASN A 71 4.62 -0.65 -8.19
N MET A 72 5.39 0.38 -7.86
CA MET A 72 5.00 1.44 -6.95
C MET A 72 5.67 2.76 -7.35
N SER A 73 4.89 3.83 -7.36
CA SER A 73 5.42 5.21 -7.38
C SER A 73 5.14 5.87 -6.03
N TYR A 74 5.98 6.83 -5.65
CA TYR A 74 5.90 7.46 -4.33
C TYR A 74 6.33 8.92 -4.36
N ARG A 75 5.77 9.69 -3.42
CA ARG A 75 6.09 11.08 -3.17
C ARG A 75 6.19 11.31 -1.66
N PHE A 76 7.32 11.84 -1.22
CA PHE A 76 7.51 12.25 0.18
C PHE A 76 6.59 13.40 0.55
N LEU A 77 6.04 13.36 1.77
CA LEU A 77 5.21 14.42 2.32
C LEU A 77 5.91 15.14 3.48
N ARG A 78 6.31 14.40 4.53
CA ARG A 78 6.97 14.94 5.73
C ARG A 78 7.68 13.88 6.57
#